data_AF-A0A957WW74-F1
#
_entry.id   AF-A0A957WW74-F1
#
_cell.length_a   1.000
_cell.length_b   1.000
_cell.length_c   1.000
_cell.angle_alpha   90.00
_cell.angle_beta   90.00
_cell.angle_gamma   90.00
#
_symmetry.space_group_name_H-M   'P 1'
#
loop_
_entity.id
_entity.type
_entity.pdbx_description
1 polymer ?
#
loop_
_entity_poly.entity_id
_entity_poly.type
_entity_poly.pdbx_seq_one_letter_code
_entity_poly.pdbx_strand_id
1 'polypeptide(L)'
;RARIPYLPVHADHIARDTTTINTLILPNLAAISEAQVVALRTFVERGGNLIATGESTLYTEWGDRRPNFALADILGIQATGETQGSGTVQASSWESYDGHSYLRLEPEIRAEVDGPHHEDEPPIRRGQDSERHSALEGFGTTDILPFGGRLEVVAPAHDTVTPLYWIPPFPIYPPEFAWMRRQSSEYPALVLHTNTAGGRIAYLPADIDRCYARYNLPDHGDLLANVVRWAAGDTLPLRVEGEGLVDCHLYQQEGRLILHLVNLTATGQVPLETHTPIGPLHIDLYCPIDVAGTTAQLLVAGQTIAVERTDEWVHCVVPTVLDHEVLVVH
;
A
#
# COMPACT_ATOMS: atom_id res chain seq x y z
N ARG A 1 3.72 7.94 -6.04
CA ARG A 1 4.29 8.53 -4.79
C ARG A 1 5.34 7.65 -4.14
N ALA A 2 5.06 6.38 -3.82
CA ALA A 2 5.95 5.53 -3.04
C ALA A 2 7.24 5.06 -3.76
N ARG A 3 7.37 5.33 -5.07
CA ARG A 3 8.54 4.97 -5.91
C ARG A 3 8.82 3.46 -5.95
N ILE A 4 7.77 2.66 -5.74
CA ILE A 4 7.84 1.20 -5.82
C ILE A 4 7.56 0.81 -7.28
N PRO A 5 8.49 0.13 -7.97
CA PRO A 5 8.27 -0.33 -9.34
C PRO A 5 7.20 -1.43 -9.36
N TYR A 6 6.36 -1.42 -10.38
CA TYR A 6 5.29 -2.39 -10.55
C TYR A 6 5.12 -2.76 -12.02
N LEU A 7 4.48 -3.90 -12.27
CA LEU A 7 4.11 -4.36 -13.60
C LEU A 7 2.62 -4.70 -13.61
N PRO A 8 1.82 -4.17 -14.56
CA PRO A 8 0.45 -4.62 -14.74
C PRO A 8 0.44 -6.06 -15.26
N VAL A 9 -0.24 -6.95 -14.55
CA VAL A 9 -0.40 -8.35 -14.92
C VAL A 9 -1.86 -8.59 -15.29
N HIS A 10 -2.10 -9.15 -16.48
CA HIS A 10 -3.44 -9.61 -16.85
C HIS A 10 -3.79 -10.87 -16.05
N ALA A 11 -5.00 -10.98 -15.53
CA ALA A 11 -5.40 -12.10 -14.65
C ALA A 11 -5.20 -13.48 -15.31
N ASP A 12 -5.44 -13.60 -16.61
CA ASP A 12 -5.21 -14.85 -17.36
C ASP A 12 -3.72 -15.22 -17.53
N HIS A 13 -2.82 -14.30 -17.20
CA HIS A 13 -1.38 -14.47 -17.37
C HIS A 13 -0.64 -14.65 -16.04
N ILE A 14 -1.34 -14.72 -14.91
CA ILE A 14 -0.74 -14.91 -13.58
C ILE A 14 0.26 -16.08 -13.61
N ALA A 15 -0.14 -17.25 -14.11
CA ALA A 15 0.73 -18.43 -14.14
C ALA A 15 2.00 -18.26 -15.00
N ARG A 16 1.99 -17.37 -15.99
CA ARG A 16 3.13 -17.09 -16.88
C ARG A 16 4.06 -16.03 -16.27
N ASP A 17 3.48 -14.95 -15.76
CA ASP A 17 4.22 -13.72 -15.41
C ASP A 17 4.73 -13.74 -13.97
N THR A 18 4.21 -14.59 -13.09
CA THR A 18 4.64 -14.63 -11.68
C THR A 18 5.98 -15.31 -11.43
N THR A 19 6.70 -15.79 -12.45
CA THR A 19 8.06 -16.33 -12.27
C THR A 19 9.08 -15.25 -11.91
N THR A 20 8.80 -14.00 -12.24
CA THR A 20 9.65 -12.83 -11.97
C THR A 20 9.02 -11.85 -10.99
N ILE A 21 7.89 -12.20 -10.38
CA ILE A 21 7.11 -11.34 -9.49
C ILE A 21 6.96 -12.04 -8.15
N ASN A 22 7.42 -11.42 -7.07
CA ASN A 22 7.35 -12.00 -5.74
C ASN A 22 6.08 -11.58 -4.99
N THR A 23 5.45 -10.46 -5.39
CA THR A 23 4.27 -9.90 -4.72
C THR A 23 3.20 -9.53 -5.74
N LEU A 24 2.01 -10.11 -5.61
CA LEU A 24 0.83 -9.74 -6.38
C LEU A 24 -0.09 -8.84 -5.55
N ILE A 25 -0.66 -7.82 -6.20
CA ILE A 25 -1.63 -6.92 -5.61
C ILE A 25 -2.94 -7.05 -6.39
N LEU A 26 -4.04 -7.30 -5.68
CA LEU A 26 -5.40 -7.35 -6.20
C LEU A 26 -6.14 -6.11 -5.70
N PRO A 27 -6.09 -4.99 -6.45
CA PRO A 27 -6.75 -3.75 -6.06
C PRO A 27 -8.25 -3.85 -6.32
N ASN A 28 -9.01 -4.30 -5.31
CA ASN A 28 -10.45 -4.48 -5.36
C ASN A 28 -10.92 -5.30 -6.58
N LEU A 29 -10.19 -6.38 -6.90
CA LEU A 29 -10.47 -7.26 -8.03
C LEU A 29 -11.62 -8.22 -7.69
N ALA A 30 -12.85 -7.69 -7.70
CA ALA A 30 -14.02 -8.35 -7.16
C ALA A 30 -14.39 -9.67 -7.86
N ALA A 31 -14.42 -9.65 -9.20
CA ALA A 31 -14.84 -10.78 -10.03
C ALA A 31 -13.64 -11.54 -10.58
N ILE A 32 -13.61 -12.85 -10.36
CA ILE A 32 -12.51 -13.74 -10.76
C ILE A 32 -13.03 -15.14 -11.14
N SER A 33 -12.45 -15.73 -12.19
CA SER A 33 -12.78 -17.09 -12.63
C SER A 33 -12.12 -18.17 -11.77
N GLU A 34 -12.66 -19.38 -11.79
CA GLU A 34 -12.04 -20.53 -11.10
C GLU A 34 -10.59 -20.79 -11.54
N ALA A 35 -10.29 -20.61 -12.83
CA ALA A 35 -8.93 -20.79 -13.35
C ALA A 35 -7.96 -19.76 -12.77
N GLN A 36 -8.40 -18.50 -12.64
CA GLN A 36 -7.62 -17.42 -12.04
C GLN A 36 -7.44 -17.62 -10.52
N VAL A 37 -8.46 -18.12 -9.82
CA VAL A 37 -8.35 -18.53 -8.40
C VAL A 37 -7.28 -19.61 -8.22
N VAL A 38 -7.28 -20.65 -9.06
CA VAL A 38 -6.26 -21.71 -9.03
C VAL A 38 -4.86 -21.15 -9.30
N ALA A 39 -4.72 -20.21 -10.24
CA ALA A 39 -3.44 -19.56 -10.53
C ALA A 39 -2.90 -18.77 -9.33
N LEU A 40 -3.77 -17.99 -8.65
CA LEU A 40 -3.40 -17.25 -7.43
C LEU A 40 -3.01 -18.20 -6.28
N ARG A 41 -3.77 -19.28 -6.07
CA ARG A 41 -3.43 -20.32 -5.09
C ARG A 41 -2.04 -20.89 -5.33
N THR A 42 -1.79 -21.32 -6.57
CA THR A 42 -0.50 -21.90 -6.98
C THR A 42 0.65 -20.92 -6.76
N PHE A 43 0.44 -19.64 -7.03
CA PHE A 43 1.43 -18.59 -6.79
C PHE A 43 1.77 -18.44 -5.29
N VAL A 44 0.75 -18.37 -4.44
CA VAL A 44 0.92 -18.22 -2.98
C VAL A 44 1.54 -19.47 -2.35
N GLU A 45 1.14 -20.66 -2.79
CA GLU A 45 1.69 -21.95 -2.32
C GLU A 45 3.18 -22.11 -2.64
N ARG A 46 3.70 -21.42 -3.66
CA ARG A 46 5.12 -21.38 -4.01
C ARG A 46 5.92 -20.32 -3.21
N GLY A 47 5.29 -19.67 -2.24
CA GLY A 47 5.90 -18.62 -1.42
C GLY A 47 5.69 -17.20 -1.95
N GLY A 48 4.81 -17.01 -2.94
CA GLY A 48 4.42 -15.68 -3.41
C GLY A 48 3.64 -14.89 -2.36
N ASN A 49 3.87 -13.58 -2.31
CA ASN A 49 3.16 -12.65 -1.42
C ASN A 49 1.89 -12.13 -2.09
N LEU A 50 0.81 -11.96 -1.34
CA LEU A 50 -0.47 -11.50 -1.87
C LEU A 50 -1.00 -10.33 -1.05
N ILE A 51 -1.36 -9.24 -1.73
CA ILE A 51 -2.09 -8.12 -1.16
C ILE A 51 -3.44 -8.06 -1.85
N ALA A 52 -4.53 -8.02 -1.09
CA ALA A 52 -5.88 -7.88 -1.64
C ALA A 52 -6.65 -6.80 -0.86
N THR A 53 -7.46 -6.02 -1.56
CA THR A 53 -8.29 -4.95 -0.96
C THR A 53 -9.77 -5.16 -1.26
N GLY A 54 -10.63 -4.61 -0.41
CA GLY A 54 -12.08 -4.54 -0.60
C GLY A 54 -12.70 -5.90 -0.93
N GLU A 55 -13.42 -5.95 -2.05
CA GLU A 55 -14.23 -7.10 -2.47
C GLU A 55 -13.43 -8.16 -3.23
N SER A 56 -12.10 -8.08 -3.25
CA SER A 56 -11.24 -8.94 -4.07
C SER A 56 -11.56 -10.42 -3.89
N THR A 57 -11.90 -11.11 -5.00
CA THR A 57 -12.26 -12.54 -5.07
C THR A 57 -13.64 -12.94 -4.51
N LEU A 58 -14.49 -11.97 -4.19
CA LEU A 58 -15.83 -12.23 -3.62
C LEU A 58 -16.89 -12.59 -4.67
N TYR A 59 -16.62 -12.40 -5.96
CA TYR A 59 -17.56 -12.65 -7.05
C TYR A 59 -16.99 -13.63 -8.08
N THR A 60 -17.88 -14.34 -8.78
CA THR A 60 -17.53 -15.17 -9.95
C THR A 60 -17.23 -14.28 -11.16
N GLU A 61 -16.73 -14.87 -12.24
CA GLU A 61 -16.50 -14.17 -13.51
C GLU A 61 -17.79 -13.63 -14.16
N TRP A 62 -18.96 -14.11 -13.73
CA TRP A 62 -20.27 -13.66 -14.17
C TRP A 62 -20.85 -12.54 -13.28
N GLY A 63 -20.13 -12.16 -12.22
CA GLY A 63 -20.59 -11.16 -11.25
C GLY A 63 -21.50 -11.70 -10.16
N ASP A 64 -21.65 -13.02 -10.04
CA ASP A 64 -22.42 -13.62 -8.96
C ASP A 64 -21.63 -13.57 -7.66
N ARG A 65 -22.24 -13.03 -6.58
CA ARG A 65 -21.60 -12.96 -5.27
C ARG A 65 -21.45 -14.36 -4.69
N ARG A 66 -20.23 -14.72 -4.31
CA ARG A 66 -19.94 -15.96 -3.58
C ARG A 66 -20.40 -15.82 -2.12
N PRO A 67 -20.75 -16.93 -1.45
CA PRO A 67 -21.06 -16.89 -0.02
C PRO A 67 -19.84 -16.49 0.82
N ASN A 68 -18.63 -16.77 0.31
CA ASN A 68 -17.35 -16.43 0.91
C ASN A 68 -16.32 -16.08 -0.17
N PHE A 69 -15.23 -15.41 0.21
CA PHE A 69 -14.13 -15.09 -0.71
C PHE A 69 -13.53 -16.36 -1.31
N ALA A 70 -13.23 -16.35 -2.61
CA ALA A 70 -12.66 -17.53 -3.27
C ALA A 70 -11.27 -17.92 -2.72
N LEU A 71 -10.57 -16.97 -2.09
CA LEU A 71 -9.29 -17.14 -1.41
C LEU A 71 -9.38 -16.94 0.11
N ALA A 72 -10.56 -17.11 0.73
CA ALA A 72 -10.78 -16.86 2.16
C ALA A 72 -9.75 -17.52 3.09
N ASP A 73 -9.39 -18.77 2.81
CA ASP A 73 -8.37 -19.55 3.52
C ASP A 73 -6.95 -18.98 3.36
N ILE A 74 -6.59 -18.51 2.16
CA ILE A 74 -5.31 -17.83 1.92
C ILE A 74 -5.29 -16.45 2.56
N LEU A 75 -6.38 -15.69 2.49
CA LEU A 75 -6.48 -14.35 3.07
C LEU A 75 -6.60 -14.39 4.60
N GLY A 76 -6.86 -15.55 5.20
CA GLY A 76 -6.99 -15.71 6.64
C GLY A 76 -8.26 -15.05 7.19
N ILE A 77 -9.35 -15.03 6.42
CA ILE A 77 -10.60 -14.36 6.78
C ILE A 77 -11.83 -15.18 6.39
N GLN A 78 -12.99 -14.82 6.91
CA GLN A 78 -14.30 -15.31 6.48
C GLN A 78 -15.23 -14.12 6.24
N ALA A 79 -15.98 -14.14 5.14
CA ALA A 79 -17.03 -13.15 4.90
C ALA A 79 -18.19 -13.31 5.89
N THR A 80 -18.68 -12.21 6.46
CA THR A 80 -19.93 -12.23 7.23
C THR A 80 -21.16 -11.98 6.35
N GLY A 81 -20.96 -11.36 5.17
CA GLY A 81 -22.04 -10.88 4.31
C GLY A 81 -22.44 -9.44 4.58
N GLU A 82 -21.89 -8.82 5.62
CA GLU A 82 -22.20 -7.45 6.02
C GLU A 82 -21.15 -6.45 5.52
N THR A 83 -21.57 -5.20 5.37
CA THR A 83 -20.70 -4.10 4.95
C THR A 83 -20.96 -2.88 5.83
N GLN A 84 -19.93 -2.09 6.10
CA GLN A 84 -20.03 -0.81 6.79
C GLN A 84 -19.53 0.33 5.89
N GLY A 85 -19.91 1.57 6.23
CA GLY A 85 -19.52 2.75 5.45
C GLY A 85 -20.17 2.81 4.07
N SER A 86 -19.55 3.52 3.13
CA SER A 86 -20.13 3.73 1.79
C SER A 86 -19.10 3.80 0.67
N GLY A 87 -19.44 3.16 -0.45
CA GLY A 87 -18.70 3.27 -1.72
C GLY A 87 -19.02 4.55 -2.52
N THR A 88 -20.11 5.25 -2.19
CA THR A 88 -20.59 6.38 -2.98
C THR A 88 -19.95 7.70 -2.54
N VAL A 89 -19.96 8.71 -3.43
CA VAL A 89 -19.60 10.07 -3.03
C VAL A 89 -20.71 10.62 -2.15
N GLN A 90 -20.38 10.97 -0.92
CA GLN A 90 -21.31 11.59 0.03
C GLN A 90 -21.61 13.04 -0.39
N ALA A 91 -22.85 13.49 -0.14
CA ALA A 91 -23.21 14.89 -0.36
C ALA A 91 -22.44 15.80 0.61
N SER A 92 -22.02 16.97 0.15
CA SER A 92 -21.41 18.01 1.01
C SER A 92 -22.48 18.69 1.88
N SER A 93 -23.15 17.92 2.73
CA SER A 93 -24.17 18.37 3.68
C SER A 93 -23.79 17.93 5.08
N TRP A 94 -24.05 18.77 6.08
CA TRP A 94 -23.82 18.44 7.49
C TRP A 94 -24.76 17.34 8.00
N GLU A 95 -25.86 17.08 7.29
CA GLU A 95 -26.77 15.96 7.54
C GLU A 95 -26.21 14.61 7.05
N SER A 96 -25.22 14.64 6.14
CA SER A 96 -24.59 13.45 5.54
C SER A 96 -23.19 13.24 6.11
N TYR A 97 -23.11 12.47 7.20
CA TYR A 97 -21.84 12.20 7.90
C TYR A 97 -21.40 10.73 7.84
N ASP A 98 -22.01 9.91 6.99
CA ASP A 98 -21.66 8.48 6.86
C ASP A 98 -20.20 8.27 6.42
N GLY A 99 -19.62 9.25 5.72
CA GLY A 99 -18.20 9.27 5.33
C GLY A 99 -17.27 9.77 6.44
N HIS A 100 -17.78 10.18 7.60
CA HIS A 100 -16.99 10.66 8.73
C HIS A 100 -16.47 9.51 9.59
N SER A 101 -15.91 8.50 8.94
CA SER A 101 -15.36 7.30 9.55
C SER A 101 -13.84 7.32 9.51
N TYR A 102 -13.22 6.56 10.41
CA TYR A 102 -11.77 6.51 10.59
C TYR A 102 -11.28 5.07 10.70
N LEU A 103 -9.96 4.88 10.63
CA LEU A 103 -9.29 3.63 11.01
C LEU A 103 -8.48 3.88 12.28
N ARG A 104 -8.67 3.06 13.31
CA ARG A 104 -7.89 3.01 14.54
C ARG A 104 -6.64 2.17 14.35
N LEU A 105 -5.49 2.66 14.79
CA LEU A 105 -4.20 1.97 14.74
C LEU A 105 -3.91 1.28 16.07
N GLU A 106 -3.38 0.06 16.01
CA GLU A 106 -2.99 -0.75 17.18
C GLU A 106 -1.49 -1.07 17.17
N PRO A 107 -0.80 -1.04 18.33
CA PRO A 107 -1.27 -0.51 19.61
C PRO A 107 -1.60 0.99 19.58
N GLU A 108 -2.64 1.39 20.32
CA GLU A 108 -2.99 2.81 20.51
C GLU A 108 -1.97 3.51 21.43
N ILE A 109 -1.72 4.80 21.19
CA ILE A 109 -0.78 5.62 21.98
C ILE A 109 -1.46 6.80 22.70
N ARG A 110 -2.77 7.02 22.52
CA ARG A 110 -3.49 8.18 23.09
C ARG A 110 -3.41 8.31 24.61
N ALA A 111 -3.18 7.20 25.32
CA ALA A 111 -2.94 7.21 26.76
C ALA A 111 -1.62 7.89 27.18
N GLU A 112 -0.70 8.10 26.23
CA GLU A 112 0.59 8.76 26.44
C GLU A 112 0.59 10.25 26.00
N VAL A 113 -0.48 10.73 25.39
CA VAL A 113 -0.55 12.08 24.82
C VAL A 113 -1.12 13.06 25.84
N ASP A 114 -0.54 14.27 25.92
CA ASP A 114 -1.07 15.35 26.76
C ASP A 114 -2.50 15.74 26.34
N GLY A 115 -3.48 15.59 27.24
CA GLY A 115 -4.85 15.95 26.94
C GLY A 115 -5.88 15.48 27.98
N PRO A 116 -7.18 15.70 27.71
CA PRO A 116 -8.24 15.09 28.52
C PRO A 116 -8.23 13.57 28.31
N HIS A 117 -8.02 12.82 29.39
CA HIS A 117 -8.06 11.37 29.38
C HIS A 117 -9.46 10.82 29.68
N HIS A 118 -9.84 9.75 29.00
CA HIS A 118 -11.03 8.96 29.30
C HIS A 118 -10.70 7.66 30.06
N GLU A 119 -11.65 7.18 30.87
CA GLU A 119 -11.49 5.95 31.66
C GLU A 119 -11.35 4.68 30.81
N ASP A 120 -11.80 4.71 29.56
CA ASP A 120 -11.75 3.60 28.60
C ASP A 120 -10.53 3.64 27.66
N GLU A 121 -9.53 4.45 27.98
CA GLU A 121 -8.27 4.44 27.24
C GLU A 121 -7.52 3.12 27.44
N PRO A 122 -6.94 2.56 26.36
CA PRO A 122 -6.15 1.34 26.48
C PRO A 122 -4.93 1.59 27.37
N PRO A 123 -4.52 0.59 28.16
CA PRO A 123 -3.36 0.73 29.03
C PRO A 123 -2.09 0.97 28.20
N ILE A 124 -1.22 1.83 28.70
CA ILE A 124 0.11 2.08 28.13
C ILE A 124 0.87 0.75 28.03
N ARG A 125 1.14 0.30 26.81
CA ARG A 125 1.95 -0.89 26.55
C ARG A 125 3.43 -0.51 26.66
N ARG A 126 4.29 -1.42 27.13
CA ARG A 126 5.75 -1.17 27.24
C ARG A 126 6.53 -2.37 26.71
N GLY A 127 7.69 -2.12 26.10
CA GLY A 127 8.55 -3.17 25.55
C GLY A 127 8.08 -3.62 24.17
N GLN A 128 8.24 -4.90 23.83
CA GLN A 128 7.86 -5.40 22.51
C GLN A 128 6.35 -5.26 22.21
N ASP A 129 5.50 -5.25 23.25
CA ASP A 129 4.05 -5.10 23.10
C ASP A 129 3.61 -3.66 22.76
N SER A 130 4.51 -2.67 22.84
CA SER A 130 4.25 -1.29 22.39
C SER A 130 4.64 -1.04 20.93
N GLU A 131 5.39 -1.95 20.30
CA GLU A 131 5.83 -1.75 18.93
C GLU A 131 4.67 -2.00 17.96
N ARG A 132 4.44 -1.01 17.10
CA ARG A 132 3.49 -1.18 15.99
C ARG A 132 4.08 -2.09 14.94
N HIS A 133 3.18 -2.86 14.31
CA HIS A 133 3.53 -3.63 13.14
C HIS A 133 4.13 -2.73 12.05
N SER A 134 5.13 -3.21 11.29
CA SER A 134 5.85 -2.39 10.29
C SER A 134 4.95 -1.83 9.17
N ALA A 135 3.77 -2.41 8.96
CA ALA A 135 2.74 -1.85 8.09
C ALA A 135 2.27 -0.45 8.53
N LEU A 136 2.50 -0.06 9.79
CA LEU A 136 2.16 1.23 10.36
C LEU A 136 3.38 2.15 10.56
N GLU A 137 4.50 1.86 9.91
CA GLU A 137 5.71 2.69 9.98
C GLU A 137 5.41 4.15 9.58
N GLY A 138 5.97 5.10 10.34
CA GLY A 138 5.71 6.53 10.14
C GLY A 138 4.45 7.08 10.82
N PHE A 139 3.57 6.23 11.35
CA PHE A 139 2.39 6.66 12.12
C PHE A 139 2.60 6.70 13.64
N GLY A 140 3.84 6.77 14.12
CA GLY A 140 4.18 6.66 15.54
C GLY A 140 3.64 7.78 16.45
N THR A 141 3.00 8.80 15.89
CA THR A 141 2.43 9.95 16.62
C THR A 141 0.93 10.16 16.35
N THR A 142 0.26 9.20 15.69
CA THR A 142 -1.19 9.24 15.43
C THR A 142 -1.85 7.91 15.76
N ASP A 143 -3.10 7.93 16.21
CA ASP A 143 -3.90 6.71 16.42
C ASP A 143 -4.98 6.50 15.38
N ILE A 144 -5.24 7.50 14.53
CA ILE A 144 -6.37 7.44 13.61
C ILE A 144 -5.97 7.93 12.23
N LEU A 145 -6.50 7.25 11.22
CA LEU A 145 -6.48 7.71 9.84
C LEU A 145 -7.91 8.01 9.38
N PRO A 146 -8.16 9.09 8.63
CA PRO A 146 -9.46 9.27 7.97
C PRO A 146 -9.73 8.07 7.05
N PHE A 147 -10.98 7.66 6.87
CA PHE A 147 -11.31 6.56 5.95
C PHE A 147 -12.40 6.94 4.95
N GLY A 148 -13.60 7.22 5.45
CA GLY A 148 -14.79 7.57 4.66
C GLY A 148 -15.17 6.60 3.54
N GLY A 149 -14.62 5.38 3.55
CA GLY A 149 -14.83 4.37 2.53
C GLY A 149 -15.86 3.31 2.91
N ARG A 150 -15.84 2.20 2.18
CA ARG A 150 -16.62 0.98 2.44
C ARG A 150 -15.71 -0.09 3.04
N LEU A 151 -16.20 -0.74 4.08
CA LEU A 151 -15.55 -1.85 4.76
C LEU A 151 -16.36 -3.13 4.55
N GLU A 152 -15.71 -4.18 4.06
CA GLU A 152 -16.26 -5.53 4.14
C GLU A 152 -16.09 -6.07 5.56
N VAL A 153 -17.18 -6.47 6.20
CA VAL A 153 -17.09 -7.06 7.55
C VAL A 153 -16.60 -8.49 7.41
N VAL A 154 -15.50 -8.80 8.09
CA VAL A 154 -14.87 -10.12 8.04
C VAL A 154 -14.52 -10.63 9.43
N ALA A 155 -14.54 -11.95 9.58
CA ALA A 155 -13.99 -12.62 10.76
C ALA A 155 -12.57 -13.11 10.44
N PRO A 156 -11.52 -12.58 11.11
CA PRO A 156 -10.16 -13.03 10.90
C PRO A 156 -9.93 -14.42 11.52
N ALA A 157 -9.05 -15.21 10.91
CA ALA A 157 -8.61 -16.49 11.45
C ALA A 157 -7.69 -16.28 12.69
N HIS A 158 -7.55 -17.32 13.52
CA HIS A 158 -6.82 -17.24 14.80
C HIS A 158 -5.36 -16.81 14.67
N ASP A 159 -4.67 -17.20 13.59
CA ASP A 159 -3.23 -16.97 13.42
C ASP A 159 -2.93 -15.73 12.57
N THR A 160 -3.71 -14.66 12.74
CA THR A 160 -3.58 -13.40 12.00
C THR A 160 -3.29 -12.22 12.91
N VAL A 161 -2.65 -11.18 12.35
CA VAL A 161 -2.39 -9.90 13.00
C VAL A 161 -3.31 -8.85 12.40
N THR A 162 -4.03 -8.12 13.25
CA THR A 162 -4.94 -7.04 12.84
C THR A 162 -4.49 -5.72 13.45
N PRO A 163 -3.71 -4.90 12.73
CA PRO A 163 -3.19 -3.63 13.27
C PRO A 163 -4.13 -2.43 13.02
N LEU A 164 -5.24 -2.62 12.28
CA LEU A 164 -6.19 -1.56 11.95
C LEU A 164 -7.62 -2.02 12.20
N TYR A 165 -8.43 -1.16 12.82
CA TYR A 165 -9.84 -1.39 13.08
C TYR A 165 -10.68 -0.22 12.59
N TRP A 166 -11.92 -0.46 12.19
CA TRP A 166 -12.81 0.61 11.74
C TRP A 166 -13.38 1.42 12.91
N ILE A 167 -13.59 2.72 12.70
CA ILE A 167 -14.30 3.61 13.62
C ILE A 167 -15.56 4.10 12.90
N PRO A 168 -16.76 3.90 13.47
CA PRO A 168 -18.01 4.27 12.81
C PRO A 168 -18.16 5.79 12.65
N PRO A 169 -19.00 6.22 11.68
CA PRO A 169 -19.30 7.63 11.50
C PRO A 169 -20.01 8.23 12.71
N PHE A 170 -19.77 9.52 12.92
CA PHE A 170 -20.43 10.33 13.92
C PHE A 170 -20.80 11.71 13.35
N PRO A 171 -21.88 12.35 13.87
CA PRO A 171 -22.30 13.67 13.42
C PRO A 171 -21.15 14.67 13.36
N ILE A 172 -21.08 15.45 12.28
CA ILE A 172 -20.10 16.56 12.13
C ILE A 172 -20.64 17.90 12.65
N TYR A 173 -21.95 17.97 12.91
CA TYR A 173 -22.65 19.18 13.33
C TYR A 173 -23.92 18.82 14.14
N PRO A 174 -24.37 19.67 15.08
CA PRO A 174 -23.69 20.88 15.57
C PRO A 174 -22.48 20.54 16.45
N PRO A 175 -21.56 21.50 16.72
CA PRO A 175 -20.29 21.24 17.39
C PRO A 175 -20.43 20.49 18.72
N GLU A 176 -21.52 20.70 19.45
CA GLU A 176 -21.84 20.04 20.72
C GLU A 176 -22.01 18.51 20.59
N PHE A 177 -22.31 18.01 19.38
CA PHE A 177 -22.48 16.59 19.08
C PHE A 177 -21.37 16.00 18.18
N ALA A 178 -20.39 16.83 17.81
CA ALA A 178 -19.29 16.51 16.90
C ALA A 178 -18.12 15.79 17.58
N TRP A 179 -18.41 14.64 18.19
CA TRP A 179 -17.42 13.81 18.89
C TRP A 179 -17.65 12.30 18.67
N MET A 180 -16.57 11.52 18.76
CA MET A 180 -16.56 10.08 18.56
C MET A 180 -17.28 9.34 19.70
N ARG A 181 -18.47 8.83 19.43
CA ARG A 181 -19.25 8.03 20.41
C ARG A 181 -18.66 6.65 20.66
N ARG A 182 -18.05 6.08 19.62
CA ARG A 182 -17.36 4.80 19.66
C ARG A 182 -15.98 5.03 19.08
N GLN A 183 -14.95 4.89 19.91
CA GLN A 183 -13.56 5.23 19.53
C GLN A 183 -12.80 4.07 18.87
N SER A 184 -13.34 2.85 18.96
CA SER A 184 -12.84 1.65 18.28
C SER A 184 -14.00 0.68 18.00
N SER A 185 -13.85 -0.21 17.03
CA SER A 185 -14.79 -1.31 16.78
C SER A 185 -14.05 -2.64 16.70
N GLU A 186 -14.82 -3.74 16.71
CA GLU A 186 -14.29 -5.09 16.51
C GLU A 186 -14.03 -5.43 15.04
N TYR A 187 -14.29 -4.52 14.09
CA TYR A 187 -14.19 -4.78 12.66
C TYR A 187 -12.79 -4.50 12.13
N PRO A 188 -12.04 -5.54 11.70
CA PRO A 188 -10.72 -5.39 11.11
C PRO A 188 -10.75 -4.55 9.83
N ALA A 189 -9.73 -3.73 9.64
CA ALA A 189 -9.49 -2.98 8.40
C ALA A 189 -8.16 -3.33 7.72
N LEU A 190 -7.30 -4.11 8.38
CA LEU A 190 -6.13 -4.77 7.80
C LEU A 190 -5.91 -6.10 8.53
N VAL A 191 -5.78 -7.19 7.78
CA VAL A 191 -5.46 -8.52 8.30
C VAL A 191 -4.17 -8.99 7.64
N LEU A 192 -3.20 -9.39 8.45
CA LEU A 192 -1.86 -9.77 8.03
C LEU A 192 -1.51 -11.16 8.56
N HIS A 193 -0.89 -12.00 7.74
CA HIS A 193 -0.25 -13.22 8.22
C HIS A 193 0.84 -13.69 7.26
N THR A 194 1.63 -14.67 7.70
CA THR A 194 2.60 -15.36 6.86
C THR A 194 2.16 -16.81 6.71
N ASN A 195 2.05 -17.27 5.47
CA ASN A 195 1.63 -18.64 5.20
C ASN A 195 2.74 -19.66 5.52
N THR A 196 2.42 -20.95 5.43
CA THR A 196 3.37 -22.04 5.71
C THR A 196 4.56 -22.11 4.74
N ALA A 197 4.45 -21.49 3.56
CA ALA A 197 5.51 -21.39 2.56
C ALA A 197 6.39 -20.13 2.76
N GLY A 198 6.12 -19.30 3.77
CA GLY A 198 6.83 -18.05 4.03
C GLY A 198 6.34 -16.83 3.26
N GLY A 199 5.30 -16.98 2.43
CA GLY A 199 4.66 -15.88 1.71
C GLY A 199 3.84 -14.99 2.65
N ARG A 200 4.01 -13.68 2.54
CA ARG A 200 3.32 -12.67 3.35
C ARG A 200 2.01 -12.29 2.68
N ILE A 201 0.91 -12.37 3.44
CA ILE A 201 -0.44 -12.12 2.95
C ILE A 201 -1.04 -10.93 3.70
N ALA A 202 -1.48 -9.91 2.96
CA ALA A 202 -2.23 -8.78 3.47
C ALA A 202 -3.62 -8.72 2.83
N TYR A 203 -4.64 -8.59 3.66
CA TYR A 203 -5.99 -8.31 3.21
C TYR A 203 -6.49 -7.02 3.88
N LEU A 204 -6.95 -6.07 3.08
CA LEU A 204 -7.60 -4.84 3.53
C LEU A 204 -9.10 -4.94 3.23
N PRO A 205 -9.94 -5.29 4.21
CA PRO A 205 -11.39 -5.21 4.02
C PRO A 205 -11.87 -3.78 3.71
N ALA A 206 -11.08 -2.78 4.10
CA ALA A 206 -11.27 -1.38 3.79
C ALA A 206 -10.82 -1.06 2.36
N ASP A 207 -11.67 -0.41 1.57
CA ASP A 207 -11.38 0.09 0.21
C ASP A 207 -10.47 1.33 0.18
N ILE A 208 -9.43 1.34 1.01
CA ILE A 208 -8.55 2.49 1.21
C ILE A 208 -7.76 2.86 -0.06
N ASP A 209 -7.52 1.91 -0.95
CA ASP A 209 -6.95 2.12 -2.28
C ASP A 209 -7.86 2.99 -3.16
N ARG A 210 -9.17 2.72 -3.17
CA ARG A 210 -10.17 3.56 -3.84
C ARG A 210 -10.25 4.94 -3.20
N CYS A 211 -10.20 5.02 -1.87
CA CYS A 211 -10.17 6.30 -1.16
C CYS A 211 -8.91 7.10 -1.51
N TYR A 212 -7.73 6.46 -1.56
CA TYR A 212 -6.49 7.11 -1.94
C TYR A 212 -6.54 7.62 -3.39
N ALA A 213 -7.01 6.79 -4.32
CA ALA A 213 -7.15 7.17 -5.72
C ALA A 213 -8.09 8.37 -5.91
N ARG A 214 -9.09 8.51 -5.04
CA ARG A 214 -10.07 9.61 -5.09
C ARG A 214 -9.60 10.89 -4.40
N TYR A 215 -9.10 10.77 -3.18
CA TYR A 215 -8.85 11.90 -2.28
C TYR A 215 -7.37 12.28 -2.20
N ASN A 216 -6.47 11.41 -2.66
CA ASN A 216 -5.02 11.60 -2.65
C ASN A 216 -4.46 11.98 -1.26
N LEU A 217 -5.05 11.42 -0.19
CA LEU A 217 -4.61 11.67 1.18
C LEU A 217 -3.23 11.01 1.40
N PRO A 218 -2.19 11.77 1.81
CA PRO A 218 -0.83 11.26 1.95
C PRO A 218 -0.72 10.02 2.84
N ASP A 219 -1.46 10.02 3.95
CA ASP A 219 -1.47 8.93 4.94
C ASP A 219 -2.01 7.61 4.35
N HIS A 220 -2.99 7.67 3.44
CA HIS A 220 -3.46 6.47 2.74
C HIS A 220 -2.35 5.91 1.83
N GLY A 221 -1.65 6.80 1.13
CA GLY A 221 -0.50 6.44 0.31
C GLY A 221 0.64 5.83 1.12
N ASP A 222 0.90 6.34 2.33
CA ASP A 222 1.92 5.81 3.24
C ASP A 222 1.54 4.44 3.78
N LEU A 223 0.30 4.24 4.22
CA LEU A 223 -0.20 2.94 4.66
C LEU A 223 -0.12 1.90 3.54
N LEU A 224 -0.61 2.22 2.33
CA LEU A 224 -0.53 1.32 1.18
C LEU A 224 0.93 0.97 0.84
N ALA A 225 1.83 1.96 0.84
CA ALA A 225 3.25 1.75 0.60
C ALA A 225 3.88 0.82 1.65
N ASN A 226 3.55 1.00 2.92
CA ASN A 226 4.07 0.18 4.01
C ASN A 226 3.55 -1.26 3.95
N VAL A 227 2.28 -1.47 3.57
CA VAL A 227 1.76 -2.82 3.32
C VAL A 227 2.51 -3.50 2.19
N VAL A 228 2.79 -2.78 1.09
CA VAL A 228 3.59 -3.31 -0.03
C VAL A 228 5.02 -3.63 0.39
N ARG A 229 5.68 -2.74 1.13
CA ARG A 229 7.04 -2.98 1.66
C ARG A 229 7.08 -4.14 2.63
N TRP A 230 6.10 -4.25 3.53
CA TRP A 230 6.00 -5.39 4.43
C TRP A 230 5.82 -6.69 3.65
N ALA A 231 4.90 -6.74 2.68
CA ALA A 231 4.67 -7.95 1.90
C ALA A 231 5.91 -8.35 1.08
N ALA A 232 6.52 -7.40 0.37
CA ALA A 232 7.69 -7.64 -0.46
C ALA A 232 8.98 -7.92 0.35
N GLY A 233 9.09 -7.40 1.57
CA GLY A 233 10.32 -7.51 2.37
C GLY A 233 11.53 -6.96 1.61
N ASP A 234 12.62 -7.73 1.59
CA ASP A 234 13.89 -7.32 0.98
C ASP A 234 13.94 -7.52 -0.54
N THR A 235 12.83 -7.89 -1.19
CA THR A 235 12.82 -8.21 -2.63
C THR A 235 12.58 -7.01 -3.55
N LEU A 236 12.40 -5.80 -3.01
CA LEU A 236 12.19 -4.61 -3.83
C LEU A 236 13.51 -4.19 -4.50
N PRO A 237 13.57 -4.09 -5.84
CA PRO A 237 14.84 -3.87 -6.56
C PRO A 237 15.27 -2.40 -6.63
N LEU A 238 14.50 -1.48 -6.05
CA LEU A 238 14.69 -0.05 -6.20
C LEU A 238 14.36 0.69 -4.89
N ARG A 239 15.25 1.60 -4.49
CA ARG A 239 14.98 2.65 -3.50
C ARG A 239 15.35 3.99 -4.10
N VAL A 240 14.48 4.98 -3.92
CA VAL A 240 14.71 6.35 -4.40
C VAL A 240 14.36 7.30 -3.27
N GLU A 241 15.37 8.01 -2.75
CA GLU A 241 15.22 9.03 -1.72
C GLU A 241 15.45 10.43 -2.30
N GLY A 242 14.86 11.44 -1.66
CA GLY A 242 14.88 12.83 -2.13
C GLY A 242 13.48 13.41 -2.25
N GLU A 243 13.37 14.72 -2.42
CA GLU A 243 12.08 15.41 -2.50
C GLU A 243 11.41 15.29 -3.88
N GLY A 244 10.12 15.59 -3.93
CA GLY A 244 9.34 15.59 -5.16
C GLY A 244 8.49 14.34 -5.40
N LEU A 245 7.46 14.51 -6.24
CA LEU A 245 6.63 13.41 -6.71
C LEU A 245 7.28 12.83 -7.96
N VAL A 246 7.90 11.66 -7.83
CA VAL A 246 8.62 10.98 -8.92
C VAL A 246 7.95 9.66 -9.23
N ASP A 247 7.69 9.43 -10.51
CA ASP A 247 7.35 8.11 -11.02
C ASP A 247 8.61 7.40 -11.52
N CYS A 248 8.71 6.10 -11.22
CA CYS A 248 9.93 5.33 -11.39
C CYS A 248 9.62 4.05 -12.14
N HIS A 249 10.12 3.94 -13.37
CA HIS A 249 9.96 2.74 -14.19
C HIS A 249 11.32 2.06 -14.37
N LEU A 250 11.44 0.84 -13.84
CA LEU A 250 12.66 0.05 -13.93
C LEU A 250 12.53 -1.02 -15.02
N TYR A 251 13.51 -1.09 -15.90
CA TYR A 251 13.62 -2.07 -16.98
C TYR A 251 14.99 -2.74 -16.94
N GLN A 252 15.04 -4.01 -17.36
CA GLN A 252 16.28 -4.74 -17.58
C GLN A 252 16.46 -5.05 -19.06
N GLN A 253 17.69 -4.92 -19.53
CA GLN A 253 18.15 -5.40 -20.83
C GLN A 253 19.45 -6.18 -20.63
N GLU A 254 19.90 -6.91 -21.66
CA GLU A 254 21.15 -7.67 -21.59
C GLU A 254 22.32 -6.77 -21.17
N GLY A 255 22.89 -7.04 -20.00
CA GLY A 255 24.04 -6.31 -19.47
C GLY A 255 23.77 -4.89 -18.97
N ARG A 256 22.51 -4.46 -18.79
CA ARG A 256 22.19 -3.13 -18.27
C ARG A 256 20.83 -3.01 -17.59
N LEU A 257 20.74 -2.12 -16.60
CA LEU A 257 19.49 -1.65 -16.01
C LEU A 257 19.16 -0.25 -16.51
N ILE A 258 17.88 0.02 -16.72
CA ILE A 258 17.38 1.31 -17.16
C ILE A 258 16.29 1.76 -16.20
N LEU A 259 16.53 2.86 -15.49
CA LEU A 259 15.57 3.51 -14.62
C LEU A 259 15.11 4.82 -15.26
N HIS A 260 13.84 4.89 -15.63
CA HIS A 260 13.20 6.12 -16.10
C HIS A 260 12.54 6.83 -14.92
N LEU A 261 12.97 8.05 -14.66
CA LEU A 261 12.46 8.93 -13.61
C LEU A 261 11.62 10.02 -14.27
N VAL A 262 10.36 10.18 -13.85
CA VAL A 262 9.46 11.24 -14.35
C VAL A 262 9.03 12.13 -13.20
N ASN A 263 9.28 13.43 -13.32
CA ASN A 263 8.92 14.42 -12.30
C ASN A 263 7.46 14.88 -12.47
N LEU A 264 6.63 14.54 -11.49
CA LEU A 264 5.21 14.86 -11.42
C LEU A 264 4.87 15.94 -10.38
N THR A 265 5.86 16.63 -9.80
CA THR A 265 5.70 17.53 -8.64
C THR A 265 4.74 18.70 -8.88
N ALA A 266 4.48 19.07 -10.14
CA ALA A 266 3.58 20.18 -10.50
C ALA A 266 2.34 19.75 -11.31
N THR A 267 2.10 18.44 -11.51
CA THR A 267 1.07 17.98 -12.46
C THR A 267 -0.35 18.00 -11.92
N GLY A 268 -0.56 18.43 -10.67
CA GLY A 268 -1.89 18.60 -10.07
C GLY A 268 -2.67 19.82 -10.59
N GLN A 269 -1.99 20.76 -11.26
CA GLN A 269 -2.60 21.93 -11.88
C GLN A 269 -2.35 21.89 -13.40
N VAL A 270 -3.43 21.94 -14.18
CA VAL A 270 -3.40 21.91 -15.64
C VAL A 270 -4.15 23.11 -16.22
N PRO A 271 -3.58 23.86 -17.19
CA PRO A 271 -2.27 23.62 -17.83
C PRO A 271 -1.08 24.01 -16.94
N LEU A 272 0.04 23.31 -17.14
CA LEU A 272 1.29 23.61 -16.45
C LEU A 272 2.02 24.76 -17.17
N GLU A 273 2.38 25.83 -16.46
CA GLU A 273 3.14 26.96 -17.03
C GLU A 273 4.66 26.78 -16.92
N THR A 274 5.16 26.06 -15.91
CA THR A 274 6.60 25.89 -15.66
C THR A 274 6.88 24.58 -14.93
N HIS A 275 8.00 23.93 -15.25
CA HIS A 275 8.49 22.76 -14.53
C HIS A 275 9.36 23.17 -13.34
N THR A 276 9.08 22.58 -12.17
CA THR A 276 9.92 22.75 -10.97
C THR A 276 10.93 21.61 -10.91
N PRO A 277 12.24 21.88 -11.02
CA PRO A 277 13.25 20.84 -10.89
C PRO A 277 13.24 20.24 -9.48
N ILE A 278 13.49 18.94 -9.42
CA ILE A 278 13.67 18.19 -8.16
C ILE A 278 15.09 17.65 -8.08
N GLY A 279 15.49 17.18 -6.90
CA GLY A 279 16.79 16.57 -6.64
C GLY A 279 17.59 17.29 -5.54
N PRO A 280 18.72 16.71 -5.10
CA PRO A 280 19.30 15.46 -5.57
C PRO A 280 18.43 14.24 -5.21
N LEU A 281 18.37 13.25 -6.10
CA LEU A 281 17.72 11.96 -5.85
C LEU A 281 18.79 10.91 -5.60
N HIS A 282 18.73 10.26 -4.44
CA HIS A 282 19.60 9.15 -4.08
C HIS A 282 18.94 7.85 -4.56
N ILE A 283 19.64 7.09 -5.39
CA ILE A 283 19.11 5.90 -6.06
C ILE A 283 19.90 4.68 -5.60
N ASP A 284 19.20 3.71 -5.02
CA ASP A 284 19.73 2.37 -4.77
C ASP A 284 19.02 1.39 -5.71
N LEU A 285 19.81 0.66 -6.50
CA LEU A 285 19.33 -0.31 -7.47
C LEU A 285 19.94 -1.68 -7.19
N TYR A 286 19.10 -2.69 -7.06
CA TYR A 286 19.54 -4.06 -7.04
C TYR A 286 20.02 -4.46 -8.45
N CYS A 287 21.27 -4.89 -8.55
CA CYS A 287 21.91 -5.30 -9.79
C CYS A 287 22.00 -6.83 -9.86
N PRO A 288 21.26 -7.46 -10.78
CA PRO A 288 21.39 -8.90 -11.03
C PRO A 288 22.79 -9.23 -11.58
N ILE A 289 23.15 -10.52 -11.55
CA ILE A 289 24.52 -10.99 -11.83
C ILE A 289 25.05 -10.65 -13.23
N ASP A 290 24.16 -10.38 -14.18
CA ASP A 290 24.49 -10.01 -15.56
C ASP A 290 24.82 -8.53 -15.74
N VAL A 291 24.67 -7.70 -14.70
CA VAL A 291 24.93 -6.25 -14.74
C VAL A 291 26.18 -5.93 -13.93
N ALA A 292 27.18 -5.29 -14.58
CA ALA A 292 28.46 -5.00 -13.94
C ALA A 292 28.33 -3.88 -12.90
N GLY A 293 27.42 -2.93 -13.10
CA GLY A 293 27.09 -1.88 -12.13
C GLY A 293 28.27 -0.95 -11.83
N THR A 294 29.12 -0.69 -12.82
CA THR A 294 30.36 0.07 -12.68
C THR A 294 30.24 1.51 -13.15
N THR A 295 29.31 1.78 -14.05
CA THR A 295 29.09 3.13 -14.58
C THR A 295 27.61 3.40 -14.73
N ALA A 296 27.23 4.68 -14.57
CA ALA A 296 25.87 5.14 -14.77
C ALA A 296 25.85 6.32 -15.74
N GLN A 297 24.97 6.28 -16.72
CA GLN A 297 24.76 7.36 -17.68
C GLN A 297 23.37 7.96 -17.51
N LEU A 298 23.31 9.28 -17.47
CA LEU A 298 22.08 10.05 -17.52
C LEU A 298 21.87 10.51 -18.96
N LEU A 299 20.87 9.94 -19.64
CA LEU A 299 20.69 10.13 -21.08
C LEU A 299 20.15 11.51 -21.44
N VAL A 300 19.32 12.12 -20.60
CA VAL A 300 18.74 13.45 -20.84
C VAL A 300 19.77 14.53 -20.55
N ALA A 301 20.44 14.46 -19.40
CA ALA A 301 21.53 15.38 -19.07
C ALA A 301 22.82 15.14 -19.88
N GLY A 302 22.97 13.98 -20.53
CA GLY A 302 24.15 13.62 -21.30
C GLY A 302 25.43 13.48 -20.47
N GLN A 303 25.29 13.10 -19.19
CA GLN A 303 26.39 13.03 -18.23
C GLN A 303 26.60 11.62 -17.69
N THR A 304 27.85 11.25 -17.43
CA THR A 304 28.18 10.04 -16.66
C THR A 304 28.31 10.42 -15.19
N ILE A 305 27.66 9.67 -14.31
CA ILE A 305 27.73 9.88 -12.86
C ILE A 305 28.53 8.74 -12.21
N ALA A 306 29.10 9.04 -11.05
CA ALA A 306 29.77 8.03 -10.24
C ALA A 306 28.75 7.01 -9.70
N VAL A 307 29.20 5.77 -9.60
CA VAL A 307 28.46 4.67 -9.00
C VAL A 307 29.31 4.07 -7.90
N GLU A 308 28.69 3.82 -6.75
CA GLU A 308 29.26 3.02 -5.69
C GLU A 308 28.55 1.68 -5.65
N ARG A 309 29.30 0.57 -5.69
CA ARG A 309 28.75 -0.78 -5.62
C ARG A 309 29.10 -1.40 -4.27
N THR A 310 28.09 -1.92 -3.60
CA THR A 310 28.18 -2.66 -2.33
C THR A 310 27.35 -3.93 -2.49
N ASP A 311 28.04 -5.07 -2.51
CA ASP A 311 27.44 -6.37 -2.81
C ASP A 311 26.68 -6.40 -4.15
N GLU A 312 25.35 -6.58 -4.08
CA GLU A 312 24.43 -6.62 -5.22
C GLU A 312 23.70 -5.29 -5.43
N TRP A 313 24.06 -4.23 -4.70
CA TRP A 313 23.45 -2.91 -4.81
C TRP A 313 24.38 -1.90 -5.48
N VAL A 314 23.77 -1.07 -6.32
CA VAL A 314 24.38 0.10 -6.95
C VAL A 314 23.76 1.35 -6.36
N HIS A 315 24.60 2.24 -5.86
CA HIS A 315 24.26 3.53 -5.27
C HIS A 315 24.74 4.65 -6.18
N CYS A 316 23.84 5.57 -6.53
CA CYS A 316 24.20 6.76 -7.30
C CYS A 316 23.28 7.93 -6.98
N VAL A 317 23.70 9.13 -7.37
CA VAL A 317 22.94 10.36 -7.14
C VAL A 317 22.61 11.02 -8.47
N VAL A 318 21.32 11.19 -8.74
CA VAL A 318 20.83 11.99 -9.86
C VAL A 318 20.71 13.44 -9.37
N PRO A 319 21.56 14.37 -9.83
CA PRO A 319 21.66 15.69 -9.19
C PRO A 319 20.38 16.52 -9.32
N THR A 320 19.72 16.46 -10.47
CA THR A 320 18.44 17.13 -10.69
C THR A 320 17.65 16.45 -11.80
N VAL A 321 16.32 16.51 -11.71
CA VAL A 321 15.38 16.09 -12.74
C VAL A 321 14.40 17.24 -12.98
N LEU A 322 14.39 17.82 -14.18
CA LEU A 322 13.45 18.89 -14.52
C LEU A 322 12.08 18.32 -14.87
N ASP A 323 12.02 17.50 -15.92
CA ASP A 323 10.82 16.85 -16.45
C ASP A 323 10.95 15.32 -16.37
N HIS A 324 12.03 14.76 -16.91
CA HIS A 324 12.36 13.35 -16.82
C HIS A 324 13.88 13.13 -16.93
N GLU A 325 14.33 11.96 -16.50
CA GLU A 325 15.71 11.51 -16.69
C GLU A 325 15.72 9.99 -16.89
N VAL A 326 16.67 9.50 -17.70
CA VAL A 326 16.87 8.07 -17.91
C VAL A 326 18.27 7.71 -17.43
N LEU A 327 18.32 7.00 -16.30
CA LEU A 327 19.52 6.45 -15.72
C LEU A 327 19.77 5.05 -16.32
N VAL A 328 20.90 4.88 -16.99
CA VAL A 328 21.36 3.59 -17.52
C VAL A 328 22.57 3.13 -16.74
N VAL A 329 22.45 1.99 -16.04
CA VAL A 329 23.53 1.36 -15.29
C VAL A 329 24.12 0.22 -16.10
N HIS A 330 25.44 0.26 -16.31
CA HIS A 330 26.24 -0.76 -16.99
C HIS A 330 27.10 -1.52 -15.99
#